data_AF-A0A9D2JJY2-F1
#
_entry.id   AF-A0A9D2JJY2-F1
#
_cell.length_a   1.000
_cell.length_b   1.000
_cell.length_c   1.000
_cell.angle_alpha   90.00
_cell.angle_beta   90.00
_cell.angle_gamma   90.00
#
_symmetry.space_group_name_H-M   'P 1'
#
loop_
_entity.id
_entity.type
_entity.pdbx_description
1 polymer ?
#
loop_
_entity_poly.entity_id
_entity_poly.type
_entity_poly.pdbx_seq_one_letter_code
_entity_poly.pdbx_strand_id
1 'polypeptide(L)'
;MFLKQSFKQPCDQETDYLRIYTRSWNGTPYKVAFTKMTANKRVKIYCKDNQIVWEKSYPLVIRPVTATTVICQPSSFLEKNTFCVVVIRGTPDGFIGLDDGVFSSAQHLNPEADQSKLYVMSQKAFENLGFKI
;
A
#
# COMPACT_ATOMS: atom_id res chain seq x y z
N MET A 1 -21.66 26.03 19.07
CA MET A 1 -21.42 24.61 19.38
C MET A 1 -21.64 23.84 18.08
N PHE A 2 -20.57 23.54 17.33
CA PHE A 2 -20.69 22.89 16.03
C PHE A 2 -20.56 21.37 16.20
N LEU A 3 -21.61 20.65 15.83
CA LEU A 3 -21.68 19.19 15.84
C LEU A 3 -20.63 18.63 14.87
N LYS A 4 -19.66 17.87 15.41
CA LYS A 4 -18.79 16.97 14.65
C LYS A 4 -19.68 15.90 14.01
N GLN A 5 -20.01 16.06 12.72
CA GLN A 5 -20.48 14.93 11.93
C GLN A 5 -19.28 14.03 11.62
N SER A 6 -19.11 13.00 12.44
CA SER A 6 -18.28 11.84 12.10
C SER A 6 -18.98 11.09 10.96
N PHE A 7 -18.48 11.28 9.73
CA PHE A 7 -18.77 10.38 8.64
C PHE A 7 -18.09 9.04 8.93
N LYS A 8 -18.85 8.10 9.51
CA LYS A 8 -18.57 6.67 9.38
C LYS A 8 -18.98 6.28 7.97
N GLN A 9 -18.02 6.17 7.05
CA GLN A 9 -18.23 5.47 5.80
C GLN A 9 -18.02 3.96 6.04
N PRO A 10 -18.97 3.10 5.69
CA PRO A 10 -18.79 1.65 5.77
C PRO A 10 -17.76 1.20 4.72
N CYS A 11 -16.90 0.28 5.15
CA CYS A 11 -15.78 -0.26 4.40
C CYS A 11 -16.24 -1.27 3.33
N ASP A 12 -16.85 -0.78 2.25
CA ASP A 12 -16.96 -1.50 0.97
C ASP A 12 -15.91 -0.90 0.00
N GLN A 13 -14.63 -1.25 0.22
CA GLN A 13 -13.48 -0.70 -0.53
C GLN A 13 -13.00 -1.65 -1.64
N GLU A 14 -13.75 -1.78 -2.72
CA GLU A 14 -13.17 -2.19 -4.02
C GLU A 14 -12.74 -0.97 -4.88
N THR A 15 -12.87 0.27 -4.41
CA THR A 15 -13.46 1.26 -5.32
C THR A 15 -12.54 2.18 -6.12
N ASP A 16 -11.57 2.95 -5.62
CA ASP A 16 -10.86 3.91 -6.52
C ASP A 16 -9.33 3.88 -6.54
N TYR A 17 -8.71 3.15 -5.61
CA TYR A 17 -7.25 3.26 -5.44
C TYR A 17 -6.49 1.97 -5.61
N LEU A 18 -7.14 0.79 -5.57
CA LEU A 18 -6.48 -0.50 -5.67
C LEU A 18 -7.16 -1.43 -6.69
N ARG A 19 -6.39 -2.30 -7.32
CA ARG A 19 -6.86 -3.48 -8.07
C ARG A 19 -6.30 -4.73 -7.40
N ILE A 20 -7.17 -5.60 -6.93
CA ILE A 20 -6.81 -6.75 -6.10
C ILE A 20 -6.78 -8.02 -6.96
N TYR A 21 -5.78 -8.86 -6.72
CA TYR A 21 -5.59 -10.16 -7.34
C TYR A 21 -5.27 -11.18 -6.26
N THR A 22 -5.96 -12.31 -6.27
CA THR A 22 -5.63 -13.45 -5.42
C THR A 22 -5.08 -14.56 -6.30
N ARG A 23 -3.87 -15.04 -5.99
CA ARG A 23 -3.20 -16.07 -6.77
C ARG A 23 -2.28 -16.91 -5.89
N SER A 24 -2.17 -18.19 -6.21
CA SER A 24 -1.16 -19.07 -5.61
C SER A 24 0.09 -19.09 -6.47
N TRP A 25 1.25 -18.83 -5.86
CA TRP A 25 2.57 -18.99 -6.47
C TRP A 25 3.35 -20.02 -5.67
N ASN A 26 3.84 -21.07 -6.34
CA ASN A 26 4.56 -22.19 -5.71
C ASN A 26 3.80 -22.80 -4.52
N GLY A 27 2.48 -22.95 -4.64
CA GLY A 27 1.62 -23.50 -3.58
C GLY A 27 1.33 -22.54 -2.42
N THR A 28 1.94 -21.36 -2.42
CA THR A 28 1.73 -20.34 -1.39
C THR A 28 0.67 -19.34 -1.85
N PRO A 29 -0.38 -19.06 -1.06
CA PRO A 29 -1.42 -18.10 -1.41
C PRO A 29 -0.95 -16.65 -1.22
N TYR A 30 -1.23 -15.81 -2.21
CA TYR A 30 -0.96 -14.38 -2.18
C TYR A 30 -2.22 -13.58 -2.53
N LYS A 31 -2.40 -12.47 -1.81
CA LYS A 31 -3.37 -11.42 -2.09
C LYS A 31 -2.60 -10.16 -2.41
N VAL A 32 -2.59 -9.77 -3.67
CA VAL A 32 -1.79 -8.67 -4.20
C VAL A 32 -2.69 -7.53 -4.64
N ALA A 33 -2.49 -6.33 -4.11
CA ALA A 33 -3.20 -5.13 -4.49
C ALA A 33 -2.28 -4.16 -5.21
N PHE A 34 -2.60 -3.78 -6.44
CA PHE A 34 -1.89 -2.75 -7.19
C PHE A 34 -2.59 -1.41 -7.04
N THR A 35 -1.84 -0.33 -6.85
CA THR A 35 -2.45 1.00 -6.93
C THR A 35 -3.03 1.26 -8.31
N LYS A 36 -4.24 1.83 -8.41
CA LYS A 36 -4.79 2.28 -9.71
C LYS A 36 -3.99 3.45 -10.26
N MET A 37 -3.62 4.39 -9.38
CA MET A 37 -2.78 5.54 -9.70
C MET A 37 -1.30 5.16 -9.79
N THR A 38 -0.58 5.88 -10.67
CA THR A 38 0.87 5.73 -10.86
C THR A 38 1.62 6.81 -10.08
N ALA A 39 2.51 6.39 -9.19
CA ALA A 39 3.38 7.26 -8.41
C ALA A 39 4.50 7.82 -9.29
N ASN A 40 4.91 9.04 -8.98
CA ASN A 40 6.08 9.68 -9.56
C ASN A 40 7.00 10.18 -8.44
N LYS A 41 8.14 10.77 -8.81
CA LYS A 41 9.15 11.28 -7.86
C LYS A 41 8.68 12.40 -6.92
N ARG A 42 7.42 12.84 -7.02
CA ARG A 42 6.81 13.81 -6.08
C ARG A 42 5.90 13.15 -5.05
N VAL A 43 5.84 11.83 -5.06
CA VAL A 43 4.99 11.02 -4.18
C VAL A 43 5.85 10.31 -3.16
N LYS A 44 5.50 10.44 -1.88
CA LYS A 44 6.03 9.63 -0.78
C LYS A 44 4.93 8.71 -0.27
N ILE A 45 5.31 7.48 0.05
CA ILE A 45 4.40 6.48 0.62
C ILE A 45 4.74 6.33 2.10
N TYR A 46 3.78 6.59 2.97
CA TYR A 46 3.92 6.40 4.42
C TYR A 46 3.12 5.17 4.86
N CYS A 47 3.78 4.24 5.53
CA CYS A 47 3.19 3.06 6.14
C CYS A 47 3.26 3.28 7.65
N LYS A 48 2.24 3.91 8.24
CA LYS A 48 2.23 4.26 9.67
C LYS A 48 0.79 4.36 10.16
N ASP A 49 0.59 4.35 11.47
CA ASP A 49 -0.74 4.54 12.07
C ASP A 49 -1.79 3.55 11.54
N ASN A 50 -1.36 2.31 11.25
CA ASN A 50 -2.20 1.27 10.64
C ASN A 50 -2.87 1.71 9.32
N GLN A 51 -2.15 2.46 8.48
CA GLN A 51 -2.57 2.84 7.14
C GLN A 51 -1.38 3.02 6.19
N ILE A 52 -1.63 2.80 4.89
CA ILE A 52 -0.73 3.21 3.81
C ILE A 52 -1.26 4.52 3.23
N VAL A 53 -0.47 5.58 3.31
CA VAL A 53 -0.82 6.93 2.89
C VAL A 53 0.06 7.37 1.73
N TRP A 54 -0.59 7.88 0.70
CA TRP A 54 0.02 8.55 -0.44
C TRP A 54 0.11 10.05 -0.17
N GLU A 55 1.31 10.60 -0.09
CA GLU A 55 1.53 12.05 0.03
C GLU A 55 2.15 12.58 -1.26
N LYS A 56 1.47 13.54 -1.91
CA LYS A 56 1.95 14.16 -3.14
C LYS A 56 2.27 15.63 -2.90
N SER A 57 3.50 16.01 -3.24
CA SER A 57 3.97 17.40 -3.16
C SER A 57 3.74 18.15 -4.49
N TYR A 58 3.12 19.32 -4.43
CA TYR A 58 2.92 20.21 -5.56
C TYR A 58 3.77 21.47 -5.41
N PRO A 59 4.54 21.87 -6.44
CA PRO A 59 5.26 23.12 -6.39
C PRO A 59 4.25 24.28 -6.39
N LEU A 60 4.36 25.14 -5.39
CA LEU A 60 3.66 26.41 -5.32
C LEU A 60 4.71 27.48 -5.03
N VAL A 61 4.55 28.65 -5.64
CA VAL A 61 5.55 29.73 -5.84
C VAL A 61 6.36 30.06 -4.57
N ILE A 62 5.81 29.83 -3.39
CA ILE A 62 6.45 30.18 -2.10
C ILE A 62 6.68 28.94 -1.21
N ARG A 63 5.75 27.96 -1.20
CA ARG A 63 5.87 26.72 -0.42
C ARG A 63 5.15 25.56 -1.12
N PRO A 64 5.70 24.34 -1.09
CA PRO A 64 5.00 23.18 -1.62
C PRO A 64 3.73 22.88 -0.80
N VAL A 65 2.65 22.50 -1.48
CA VAL A 65 1.43 21.98 -0.85
C VAL A 65 1.43 20.47 -0.94
N THR A 66 1.09 19.80 0.16
CA THR A 66 0.98 18.34 0.25
C THR A 66 -0.48 17.92 0.23
N ALA A 67 -0.83 17.00 -0.67
CA ALA A 67 -2.11 16.29 -0.63
C ALA A 67 -1.89 14.86 -0.14
N THR A 68 -2.71 14.42 0.82
CA THR A 68 -2.62 13.08 1.43
C THR A 68 -3.84 12.24 1.08
N THR A 69 -3.63 10.98 0.73
CA THR A 69 -4.70 10.02 0.41
C THR A 69 -4.41 8.68 1.06
N VAL A 70 -5.37 8.14 1.81
CA VAL A 70 -5.26 6.79 2.38
C VAL A 70 -5.54 5.78 1.26
N ILE A 71 -4.57 4.90 0.99
CA ILE A 71 -4.64 3.89 -0.08
C ILE A 71 -5.17 2.57 0.47
N CYS A 72 -4.75 2.20 1.68
CA CYS A 72 -5.04 0.90 2.26
C CYS A 72 -5.02 0.99 3.79
N GLN A 73 -5.94 0.28 4.44
CA GLN A 73 -5.89 -0.01 5.87
C GLN A 73 -5.57 -1.50 6.03
N PRO A 74 -4.53 -1.90 6.80
CA PRO A 74 -4.16 -3.31 6.93
C PRO A 74 -5.30 -4.18 7.43
N SER A 75 -6.13 -3.69 8.34
CA SER A 75 -7.26 -4.44 8.90
C SER A 75 -8.31 -4.86 7.87
N SER A 76 -8.46 -4.12 6.76
CA SER A 76 -9.40 -4.47 5.69
C SER A 76 -8.77 -5.36 4.62
N PHE A 77 -7.45 -5.49 4.60
CA PHE A 77 -6.73 -6.18 3.53
C PHE A 77 -6.07 -7.49 3.99
N LEU A 78 -5.54 -7.52 5.22
CA LEU A 78 -4.86 -8.68 5.80
C LEU A 78 -5.80 -9.89 5.88
N GLU A 79 -5.26 -11.04 5.48
CA GLU A 79 -5.97 -12.31 5.46
C GLU A 79 -5.09 -13.38 6.10
N LYS A 80 -5.68 -14.23 6.94
CA LYS A 80 -4.92 -15.26 7.65
C LYS A 80 -4.32 -16.26 6.65
N ASN A 81 -3.10 -16.71 6.93
CA ASN A 81 -2.37 -17.71 6.13
C ASN A 81 -2.18 -17.32 4.65
N THR A 82 -2.17 -16.02 4.34
CA THR A 82 -2.03 -15.50 2.98
C THR A 82 -1.06 -14.34 2.97
N PHE A 83 -0.13 -14.33 2.01
CA PHE A 83 0.77 -13.18 1.85
C PHE A 83 0.01 -12.00 1.26
N CYS A 84 -0.17 -10.96 2.06
CA CYS A 84 -0.82 -9.73 1.65
C CYS A 84 0.23 -8.72 1.19
N VAL A 85 0.15 -8.32 -0.09
CA VAL A 85 1.13 -7.42 -0.71
C VAL A 85 0.43 -6.23 -1.34
N VAL A 86 0.86 -5.01 -1.03
CA VAL A 86 0.46 -3.78 -1.71
C VAL A 86 1.59 -3.30 -2.60
N VAL A 87 1.30 -3.22 -3.89
CA VAL A 87 2.23 -2.83 -4.94
C VAL A 87 1.89 -1.42 -5.42
N ILE A 88 2.81 -0.49 -5.16
CA ILE A 88 2.70 0.89 -5.62
C ILE A 88 3.23 0.98 -7.06
N ARG A 89 2.34 1.29 -8.01
CA ARG A 89 2.70 1.50 -9.41
C ARG A 89 3.55 2.75 -9.58
N GLY A 90 4.48 2.71 -10.52
CA GLY A 90 5.34 3.86 -10.85
C GLY A 90 6.59 3.97 -9.97
N THR A 91 7.09 5.19 -9.82
CA THR A 91 8.37 5.50 -9.18
C THR A 91 8.18 6.53 -8.06
N PRO A 92 7.68 6.12 -6.88
CA PRO A 92 7.61 7.02 -5.73
C PRO A 92 9.02 7.46 -5.33
N ASP A 93 9.11 8.62 -4.68
CA ASP A 93 10.34 9.17 -4.10
C ASP A 93 10.88 8.27 -2.98
N GLY A 94 9.98 7.62 -2.23
CA GLY A 94 10.36 6.66 -1.21
C GLY A 94 9.19 6.06 -0.45
N PHE A 95 9.52 5.09 0.39
CA PHE A 95 8.64 4.44 1.35
C PHE A 95 9.15 4.73 2.76
N ILE A 96 8.25 5.07 3.68
CA ILE A 96 8.56 5.44 5.06
C ILE A 96 7.72 4.57 5.98
N GLY A 97 8.29 4.01 7.05
CA GLY A 97 7.58 3.18 8.03
C GLY A 97 7.34 1.73 7.60
N LEU A 98 8.12 1.21 6.64
CA LEU A 98 7.99 -0.17 6.17
C LEU A 98 8.32 -1.22 7.23
N ASP A 99 8.98 -0.87 8.33
CA ASP A 99 9.34 -1.80 9.40
C ASP A 99 8.55 -1.51 10.70
N ASP A 100 7.52 -0.66 10.61
CA ASP A 100 6.69 -0.28 11.75
C ASP A 100 5.43 -1.16 11.85
N GLY A 101 5.17 -1.69 13.06
CA GLY A 101 3.94 -2.42 13.37
C GLY A 101 3.71 -3.63 12.46
N VAL A 102 2.64 -3.59 11.67
CA VAL A 102 2.25 -4.67 10.75
C VAL A 102 2.84 -4.51 9.36
N PHE A 103 3.59 -3.46 9.07
CA PHE A 103 4.16 -3.24 7.74
C PHE A 103 5.49 -3.99 7.59
N SER A 104 5.78 -4.43 6.37
CA SER A 104 7.08 -5.00 6.01
C SER A 104 7.50 -4.55 4.62
N SER A 105 8.80 -4.26 4.47
CA SER A 105 9.41 -4.26 3.15
C SER A 105 9.35 -5.65 2.54
N ALA A 106 9.01 -5.72 1.25
CA ALA A 106 8.79 -6.98 0.55
C ALA A 106 9.93 -7.35 -0.39
N GLN A 107 11.13 -6.77 -0.18
CA GLN A 107 12.28 -6.92 -1.08
C GLN A 107 12.65 -8.39 -1.32
N HIS A 108 12.43 -9.27 -0.34
CA HIS A 108 12.68 -10.71 -0.43
C HIS A 108 11.51 -11.48 0.22
N LEU A 109 10.34 -11.51 -0.43
CA LEU A 109 9.26 -12.41 -0.03
C LEU A 109 9.71 -13.86 -0.20
N ASN A 110 10.05 -14.51 0.92
CA ASN A 110 10.31 -15.94 0.99
C ASN A 110 9.12 -16.67 1.65
N PRO A 111 8.96 -17.99 1.44
CA PRO A 111 7.85 -18.75 2.03
C PRO A 111 7.85 -18.75 3.58
N GLU A 112 9.00 -18.46 4.18
CA GLU A 112 9.19 -18.37 5.64
C GLU A 112 8.89 -16.97 6.20
N ALA A 113 8.56 -15.99 5.36
CA ALA A 113 8.29 -14.64 5.81
C ALA A 113 6.97 -14.57 6.61
N ASP A 114 6.90 -13.62 7.53
CA ASP A 114 5.77 -13.45 8.44
C ASP A 114 4.47 -13.04 7.71
N GLN A 115 3.57 -14.01 7.53
CA GLN A 115 2.26 -13.83 6.88
C GLN A 115 1.28 -12.96 7.69
N SER A 116 1.62 -12.57 8.93
CA SER A 116 0.82 -11.60 9.68
C SER A 116 1.09 -10.14 9.25
N LYS A 117 2.13 -9.91 8.43
CA LYS A 117 2.51 -8.59 7.97
C LYS A 117 1.90 -8.22 6.63
N LEU A 118 1.69 -6.92 6.45
CA LEU A 118 1.36 -6.30 5.19
C LEU A 118 2.64 -5.86 4.49
N TYR A 119 2.93 -6.54 3.39
CA TYR A 119 4.09 -6.27 2.56
C TYR A 119 3.81 -5.11 1.62
N VAL A 120 4.71 -4.13 1.55
CA VAL A 120 4.56 -2.98 0.66
C VAL A 120 5.81 -2.82 -0.20
N MET A 121 5.63 -2.63 -1.51
CA MET A 121 6.74 -2.48 -2.45
C MET A 121 6.36 -1.68 -3.71
N SER A 122 7.35 -1.33 -4.52
CA SER A 122 7.12 -0.75 -5.84
C SER A 122 6.80 -1.83 -6.88
N GLN A 123 6.13 -1.43 -7.97
CA GLN A 123 5.85 -2.32 -9.11
C GLN A 123 7.13 -2.93 -9.68
N LYS A 124 8.22 -2.15 -9.80
CA LYS A 124 9.51 -2.67 -10.28
C LYS A 124 10.07 -3.77 -9.36
N ALA A 125 9.97 -3.59 -8.05
CA ALA A 125 10.41 -4.62 -7.10
C ALA A 125 9.57 -5.89 -7.22
N PHE A 126 8.25 -5.74 -7.41
CA PHE A 126 7.34 -6.86 -7.61
C PHE A 126 7.66 -7.66 -8.89
N GLU A 127 7.90 -6.98 -10.00
CA GLU A 127 8.28 -7.60 -11.27
C GLU A 127 9.61 -8.35 -11.17
N ASN A 128 10.58 -7.82 -10.43
CA ASN A 128 11.88 -8.46 -10.19
C ASN A 128 11.79 -9.76 -9.39
N LEU A 129 10.75 -9.95 -8.59
CA LEU A 129 10.50 -11.21 -7.87
C LEU A 129 10.03 -12.34 -8.80
N GLY A 130 9.83 -12.06 -10.10
CA GLY A 130 9.39 -13.05 -11.08
C GLY A 130 7.88 -13.30 -11.07
N PHE A 131 7.12 -12.54 -10.29
CA PHE A 131 5.66 -12.57 -10.35
C PHE A 131 5.18 -11.97 -11.68
N LYS A 132 4.69 -12.83 -12.57
CA LYS A 132 3.97 -12.43 -13.79
C LYS A 132 2.48 -12.36 -13.46
N ILE A 133 1.88 -11.19 -13.70
CA ILE A 133 0.43 -10.98 -13.57
C ILE A 133 -0.25 -11.61 -14.78
#